data_AF-A0A7X7I5Z6-F1
#
_entry.id   AF-A0A7X7I5Z6-F1
#
_cell.length_a   1.000
_cell.length_b   1.000
_cell.length_c   1.000
_cell.angle_alpha   90.00
_cell.angle_beta   90.00
_cell.angle_gamma   90.00
#
_symmetry.space_group_name_H-M   'P 1'
#
loop_
_entity.id
_entity.type
_entity.pdbx_description
1 polymer ?
#
loop_
_entity_poly.entity_id
_entity_poly.type
_entity_poly.pdbx_seq_one_letter_code
_entity_poly.pdbx_strand_id
1 'polypeptide(L)'
;MLHAKKKRNSGVDFDLQLEHIACYDTEFERFEVRSIVDHLFKKQSVSTRTIATFHYVDELTLEETAEVCGMSVSGIRKRLNILSKNLTSLRDYQNEIK
;
A
#
# COMPACT_ATOMS: atom_id res chain seq x y z
N MET A 1 -16.56 21.24 -56.03
CA MET A 1 -15.43 20.61 -55.29
C MET A 1 -15.91 20.31 -53.88
N LEU A 2 -16.28 19.06 -53.60
CA LEU A 2 -16.74 18.61 -52.28
C LEU A 2 -15.60 17.79 -51.65
N HIS A 3 -14.91 18.35 -50.67
CA HIS A 3 -14.12 17.55 -49.72
C HIS A 3 -14.73 17.74 -48.33
N ALA A 4 -15.78 16.97 -48.06
CA ALA A 4 -16.32 16.80 -46.73
C ALA A 4 -15.25 16.13 -45.86
N LYS A 5 -14.66 16.91 -44.94
CA LYS A 5 -13.61 16.47 -44.03
C LYS A 5 -14.22 15.43 -43.07
N LYS A 6 -13.88 14.17 -43.32
CA LYS A 6 -14.27 12.97 -42.57
C LYS A 6 -14.05 13.17 -41.06
N LYS A 7 -15.14 13.49 -40.34
CA LYS A 7 -15.19 13.43 -38.87
C LYS A 7 -15.06 11.95 -38.50
N ARG A 8 -13.88 11.54 -38.06
CA ARG A 8 -13.65 10.20 -37.51
C ARG A 8 -14.39 10.14 -36.17
N ASN A 9 -15.62 9.63 -36.19
CA ASN A 9 -16.25 9.09 -34.99
C ASN A 9 -15.49 7.82 -34.60
N SER A 10 -14.44 7.97 -33.80
CA SER A 10 -13.99 6.88 -32.92
C SER A 10 -14.79 7.04 -31.64
N GLY A 11 -15.85 6.25 -31.51
CA GLY A 11 -16.70 6.18 -30.32
C GLY A 11 -15.96 5.54 -29.16
N VAL A 12 -14.92 6.22 -28.67
CA VAL A 12 -14.45 6.04 -27.31
C VAL A 12 -14.86 7.31 -26.60
N ASP A 13 -15.68 7.16 -25.57
CA ASP A 13 -16.08 8.27 -24.73
C ASP A 13 -14.82 8.88 -24.12
N PHE A 14 -14.47 10.08 -24.59
CA PHE A 14 -13.25 10.77 -24.21
C PHE A 14 -13.25 11.05 -22.70
N ASP A 15 -14.42 11.24 -22.12
CA ASP A 15 -14.59 11.45 -20.68
C ASP A 15 -14.27 10.15 -19.92
N LEU A 16 -14.71 8.97 -20.40
CA LEU A 16 -14.32 7.68 -19.81
C LEU A 16 -12.81 7.41 -19.93
N GLN A 17 -12.15 7.85 -21.02
CA GLN A 17 -10.70 7.73 -21.14
C GLN A 17 -9.97 8.67 -20.18
N LEU A 18 -10.47 9.89 -19.97
CA LEU A 18 -9.90 10.82 -18.99
C LEU A 18 -10.04 10.31 -17.56
N GLU A 19 -11.21 9.78 -17.21
CA GLU A 19 -11.45 9.15 -15.90
C GLU A 19 -10.49 7.99 -15.67
N HIS A 20 -10.29 7.13 -16.68
CA HIS A 20 -9.35 6.00 -16.57
C HIS A 20 -7.90 6.46 -16.39
N ILE A 21 -7.47 7.53 -17.07
CA ILE A 21 -6.14 8.13 -16.88
C ILE A 21 -6.00 8.75 -15.49
N ALA A 22 -7.02 9.46 -15.01
CA ALA A 22 -7.02 10.06 -13.67
C ALA A 22 -7.02 9.00 -12.55
N CYS A 23 -7.70 7.86 -12.76
CA CYS A 23 -7.67 6.74 -11.83
C CYS A 23 -6.33 5.99 -11.85
N TYR A 24 -5.60 5.99 -12.97
CA TYR A 24 -4.35 5.25 -13.12
C TYR A 24 -3.31 5.63 -12.06
N ASP A 25 -3.14 6.91 -11.75
CA ASP A 25 -2.20 7.35 -10.70
C ASP A 25 -2.60 6.75 -9.34
N THR A 26 -3.89 6.74 -9.00
CA THR A 26 -4.37 6.17 -7.73
C THR A 26 -4.30 4.64 -7.69
N GLU A 27 -4.45 3.96 -8.82
CA GLU A 27 -4.30 2.51 -8.92
C GLU A 27 -2.82 2.10 -8.86
N PHE A 28 -1.96 2.87 -9.53
CA PHE A 28 -0.52 2.71 -9.51
C PHE A 28 0.03 2.94 -8.10
N GLU A 29 -0.37 4.01 -7.42
CA GLU A 29 -0.02 4.26 -6.01
C GLU A 29 -0.48 3.12 -5.11
N ARG A 30 -1.72 2.63 -5.27
CA ARG A 30 -2.21 1.48 -4.50
C ARG A 30 -1.42 0.21 -4.77
N PHE A 31 -1.04 -0.03 -6.02
CA PHE A 31 -0.20 -1.16 -6.40
C PHE A 31 1.20 -1.06 -5.80
N GLU A 32 1.82 0.13 -5.84
CA GLU A 32 3.12 0.37 -5.21
C GLU A 32 3.07 0.14 -3.70
N VAL A 33 2.08 0.71 -3.01
CA VAL A 33 1.88 0.51 -1.57
C VAL A 33 1.69 -0.97 -1.24
N ARG A 34 0.88 -1.69 -2.01
CA ARG A 34 0.67 -3.13 -1.80
C ARG A 34 1.96 -3.93 -1.98
N SER A 35 2.74 -3.63 -3.02
CA SER A 35 4.03 -4.30 -3.27
C SER A 35 5.02 -4.07 -2.13
N ILE A 36 5.10 -2.84 -1.61
CA ILE A 36 5.93 -2.47 -0.45
C ILE A 36 5.51 -3.26 0.79
N VAL A 37 4.21 -3.30 1.09
CA VAL A 37 3.65 -4.02 2.25
C VAL A 37 3.91 -5.53 2.14
N ASP A 38 3.70 -6.12 0.96
CA ASP A 38 3.98 -7.53 0.70
C ASP A 38 5.47 -7.86 0.89
N HIS A 39 6.37 -6.99 0.42
CA HIS A 39 7.81 -7.17 0.60
C HIS A 39 8.23 -7.04 2.08
N LEU A 40 7.68 -6.06 2.79
CA LEU A 40 7.94 -5.84 4.21
C LEU A 40 7.60 -7.10 5.02
N PHE A 41 6.42 -7.67 4.80
CA PHE A 41 5.91 -8.80 5.58
C PHE A 41 6.44 -10.17 5.14
N LYS A 42 6.95 -10.31 3.92
CA LYS A 42 7.63 -11.54 3.46
C LYS A 42 8.81 -11.94 4.35
N LYS A 43 9.52 -10.95 4.89
CA LYS A 43 10.72 -11.17 5.74
C LYS A 43 10.40 -11.28 7.24
N GLN A 44 9.15 -11.12 7.65
CA GLN A 44 8.75 -11.16 9.06
C GLN A 44 8.31 -12.55 9.52
N SER A 45 8.41 -12.80 10.82
CA SER A 45 7.80 -13.98 11.43
C SER A 45 6.27 -13.92 11.37
N VAL A 46 5.63 -15.09 11.47
CA VAL A 46 4.17 -15.18 11.60
C VAL A 46 3.67 -14.33 12.78
N SER A 47 4.36 -14.40 13.93
CA SER A 47 3.99 -13.64 15.12
C SER A 47 4.02 -12.12 14.91
N THR A 48 5.03 -11.58 14.22
CA THR A 48 5.11 -10.14 13.94
C THR A 48 4.03 -9.69 12.96
N ARG A 49 3.68 -10.53 11.97
CA ARG A 49 2.54 -10.26 11.08
C ARG A 49 1.23 -10.18 11.86
N THR A 50 0.95 -11.16 12.70
CA THR A 50 -0.27 -11.18 13.54
C THR A 50 -0.35 -9.96 14.46
N ILE A 51 0.75 -9.58 15.12
CA ILE A 51 0.81 -8.39 15.96
C ILE A 51 0.50 -7.12 15.15
N ALA A 52 1.05 -7.01 13.94
CA ALA A 52 0.80 -5.86 13.07
C ALA A 52 -0.65 -5.81 12.57
N THR A 53 -1.26 -6.96 12.26
CA THR A 53 -2.69 -7.05 11.91
C THR A 53 -3.56 -6.58 13.07
N PHE A 54 -3.35 -7.13 14.27
CA PHE A 54 -4.12 -6.72 15.45
C PHE A 54 -4.03 -5.22 15.73
N HIS A 55 -2.84 -4.65 15.64
CA HIS A 55 -2.66 -3.24 15.98
C HIS A 55 -3.10 -2.28 14.85
N TYR A 56 -2.79 -2.57 13.58
CA TYR A 56 -3.03 -1.64 12.47
C TYR A 56 -4.29 -1.91 11.67
N VAL A 57 -4.82 -3.14 11.69
CA VAL A 57 -6.02 -3.53 10.94
C VAL A 57 -7.22 -3.63 11.87
N ASP A 58 -7.04 -4.33 13.00
CA ASP A 58 -8.11 -4.50 13.99
C ASP A 58 -8.14 -3.37 15.04
N GLU A 59 -7.24 -2.39 14.91
CA GLU A 59 -7.14 -1.17 15.74
C GLU A 59 -7.01 -1.42 17.25
N LEU A 60 -6.50 -2.59 17.65
CA LEU A 60 -6.24 -2.89 19.06
C LEU A 60 -5.15 -1.97 19.61
N THR A 61 -5.32 -1.55 20.86
CA THR A 61 -4.29 -0.84 21.62
C THR A 61 -3.04 -1.73 21.83
N LEU A 62 -1.93 -1.13 22.25
CA LEU A 62 -0.72 -1.90 22.56
C LEU A 62 -0.96 -2.87 23.71
N GLU A 63 -1.78 -2.45 24.68
CA GLU A 63 -2.22 -3.20 25.84
C GLU A 63 -3.06 -4.40 25.43
N GLU A 64 -4.13 -4.19 24.65
CA GLU A 64 -4.99 -5.27 24.16
C GLU A 64 -4.22 -6.25 23.26
N THR A 65 -3.39 -5.73 22.36
CA THR A 65 -2.54 -6.57 21.50
C THR A 65 -1.59 -7.43 22.33
N ALA A 66 -1.02 -6.86 23.40
CA ALA A 66 -0.13 -7.57 24.30
C ALA A 66 -0.88 -8.68 25.06
N GLU A 67 -2.09 -8.41 25.54
CA GLU A 67 -2.96 -9.39 26.19
C GLU A 67 -3.31 -10.54 25.24
N VAL A 68 -3.82 -10.24 24.04
CA VAL A 68 -4.20 -11.25 23.03
C VAL A 68 -3.00 -12.09 22.59
N CYS A 69 -1.81 -11.49 22.47
CA CYS A 69 -0.60 -12.19 22.04
C CYS A 69 0.15 -12.89 23.18
N GLY A 70 -0.27 -12.74 24.44
CA GLY A 70 0.45 -13.28 25.61
C GLY A 70 1.86 -12.69 25.77
N MET A 71 2.00 -11.39 25.54
CA MET A 71 3.28 -10.67 25.51
C MET A 71 3.27 -9.45 26.41
N SER A 72 4.45 -8.86 26.64
CA SER A 72 4.53 -7.54 27.28
C SER A 72 4.29 -6.42 26.26
N VAL A 73 3.67 -5.33 26.72
CA VAL A 73 3.46 -4.08 25.93
C VAL A 73 4.78 -3.57 25.34
N SER A 74 5.86 -3.59 26.13
CA SER A 74 7.21 -3.22 25.67
C SER A 74 7.70 -4.12 24.52
N GLY A 75 7.42 -5.43 24.60
CA GLY A 75 7.74 -6.39 23.54
C GLY A 75 6.97 -6.14 22.25
N ILE A 76 5.68 -5.82 22.34
CA ILE A 76 4.84 -5.42 21.20
C ILE A 76 5.40 -4.15 20.56
N ARG A 77 5.60 -3.09 21.36
CA ARG A 77 6.16 -1.81 20.90
C ARG A 77 7.49 -2.01 20.18
N LYS A 78 8.40 -2.84 20.72
CA LYS A 78 9.70 -3.10 20.11
C LYS A 78 9.56 -3.75 18.73
N ARG A 79 8.66 -4.72 18.56
CA ARG A 79 8.42 -5.38 17.27
C ARG A 79 7.83 -4.44 16.24
N LEU A 80 6.81 -3.65 16.62
CA LEU A 80 6.21 -2.64 15.75
C LEU A 80 7.22 -1.56 15.35
N ASN A 81 8.08 -1.13 16.28
CA ASN A 81 9.13 -0.15 15.97
C ASN A 81 10.16 -0.70 14.97
N ILE A 82 10.57 -1.97 15.08
CA ILE A 82 11.45 -2.61 14.10
C ILE A 82 10.76 -2.69 12.73
N LEU A 83 9.47 -3.06 12.71
CA LEU A 83 8.68 -3.11 11.49
C LEU A 83 8.60 -1.75 10.80
N SER A 84 8.32 -0.69 11.57
CA SER A 84 8.29 0.70 11.08
C SER A 84 9.63 1.15 10.52
N LYS A 85 10.75 0.86 11.21
CA LYS A 85 12.10 1.15 10.69
C LYS A 85 12.38 0.45 9.36
N ASN A 86 12.00 -0.82 9.24
CA ASN A 86 12.18 -1.57 8.00
C ASN A 86 11.36 -0.99 6.85
N LEU A 87 10.14 -0.49 7.12
CA LEU A 87 9.32 0.22 6.13
C LEU A 87 10.01 1.50 5.66
N THR A 88 10.52 2.32 6.59
CA THR A 88 11.26 3.55 6.24
C THR A 88 12.46 3.23 5.36
N SER A 89 13.30 2.28 5.76
CA SER A 89 14.45 1.88 4.94
C SER A 89 14.04 1.39 3.55
N LEU A 90 12.97 0.58 3.44
CA LEU A 90 12.50 0.09 2.15
C LEU A 90 12.00 1.24 1.25
N ARG A 91 11.32 2.23 1.83
CA ARG A 91 10.86 3.43 1.12
C ARG A 91 12.04 4.28 0.63
N ASP A 92 13.05 4.45 1.48
CA ASP A 92 14.26 5.20 1.13
C ASP A 92 14.99 4.53 -0.04
N TYR A 93 15.16 3.19 -0.01
CA TYR A 93 15.74 2.44 -1.13
C TYR A 93 14.96 2.60 -2.44
N GLN A 94 13.62 2.64 -2.40
CA GLN A 94 12.83 2.84 -3.63
C GLN A 94 12.94 4.27 -4.17
N ASN A 95 13.10 5.26 -3.30
CA ASN A 95 13.31 6.66 -3.72
C ASN A 95 14.69 6.89 -4.35
N GLU A 96 15.71 6.11 -3.98
CA GLU A 96 17.05 6.20 -4.59
C GLU A 96 17.14 5.56 -5.99
N ILE A 97 16.20 4.66 -6.33
CA ILE A 97 16.18 3.92 -7.60
C ILE A 97 15.29 4.62 -8.66
N LYS A 98 14.33 5.45 -8.24
CA LYS A 98 13.49 6.28 -9.11
C LYS A 98 14.21 7.56 -9.53
#